data_AF-A0A7X6SSY4-F1
#
_entry.id   AF-A0A7X6SSY4-F1
#
_cell.length_a   1.000
_cell.length_b   1.000
_cell.length_c   1.000
_cell.angle_alpha   90.00
_cell.angle_beta   90.00
_cell.angle_gamma   90.00
#
_symmetry.space_group_name_H-M   'P 1'
#
loop_
_entity.id
_entity.type
_entity.pdbx_description
1 polymer ?
#
loop_
_entity_poly.entity_id
_entity_poly.type
_entity_poly.pdbx_seq_one_letter_code
_entity_poly.pdbx_strand_id
1 'polypeptide(L)'
;MTVFYEIEPSLENYWRSIILFGRNVASYKFALAKSLYELRDPDNTLITLDQLAEPFSRHVCEHLTKVDKQGTSASSKYLDVCRNFNDGEASHDELIDKTVYYGFKDVIGAFHNVHGQEVPKRFFEDARKTHQGIILRDELYELFEAVNPDDLNDETEARWRLVETAWDMNLPKQLVQIEHDGEGGFVADNRIRRVNVTPVKPALNGYQKSRCFYCYAPITIEQLQENSADVDHFFPHLLRHCDGQKPINGVANLVLACPSCNRGGGGKFEHLPTVELLERLHKRNEYLINSAHPLRETLIMQTGLTEEKRRSFFQDAYNCAELHLGMFEKWQPEPQGSAVF
;
A
#
# COMPACT_ATOMS: atom_id res chain seq x y z
N MET A 1 9.74 27.05 10.19
CA MET A 1 8.87 25.95 10.65
C MET A 1 7.98 25.59 9.49
N THR A 2 7.93 24.31 9.12
CA THR A 2 7.02 23.81 8.10
C THR A 2 5.58 24.00 8.56
N VAL A 3 4.66 24.26 7.63
CA VAL A 3 3.23 24.49 7.96
C VAL A 3 2.49 23.16 8.20
N PHE A 4 3.12 22.05 7.79
CA PHE A 4 2.65 20.67 7.99
C PHE A 4 3.60 19.90 8.92
N TYR A 5 3.06 18.87 9.56
CA TYR A 5 3.78 17.96 10.45
C TYR A 5 3.64 16.50 10.00
N GLU A 6 4.54 15.63 10.45
CA GLU A 6 4.48 14.18 10.26
C GLU A 6 4.00 13.50 11.55
N ILE A 7 3.36 12.34 11.41
CA ILE A 7 2.96 11.49 12.52
C ILE A 7 3.65 10.13 12.44
N GLU A 8 3.95 9.52 13.57
CA GLU A 8 4.54 8.19 13.58
C GLU A 8 3.43 7.13 13.54
N PRO A 9 3.39 6.23 12.53
CA PRO A 9 2.44 5.13 12.50
C PRO A 9 2.65 4.15 13.66
N SER A 10 1.56 3.58 14.19
CA SER A 10 1.62 2.53 15.21
C SER A 10 1.99 1.16 14.63
N LEU A 11 2.27 0.18 15.50
CA LEU A 11 2.46 -1.22 15.09
C LEU A 11 1.25 -1.78 14.32
N GLU A 12 0.05 -1.41 14.75
CA GLU A 12 -1.21 -1.76 14.10
C GLU A 12 -1.29 -1.19 12.68
N ASN A 13 -0.84 0.05 12.47
CA ASN A 13 -0.78 0.66 11.15
C ASN A 13 0.19 -0.08 10.22
N TYR A 14 1.38 -0.46 10.71
CA TYR A 14 2.34 -1.24 9.93
C TYR A 14 1.82 -2.65 9.62
N TRP A 15 1.17 -3.32 10.57
CA TRP A 15 0.57 -4.63 10.34
C TRP A 15 -0.52 -4.55 9.26
N ARG A 16 -1.47 -3.63 9.40
CA ARG A 16 -2.53 -3.43 8.41
C ARG A 16 -1.97 -3.05 7.04
N SER A 17 -0.91 -2.25 6.96
CA SER A 17 -0.33 -1.89 5.66
C SER A 17 0.22 -3.12 4.91
N ILE A 18 0.88 -4.05 5.62
CA ILE A 18 1.33 -5.34 5.08
C ILE A 18 0.16 -6.16 4.55
N ILE A 19 -0.87 -6.33 5.37
CA ILE A 19 -2.03 -7.17 5.05
C ILE A 19 -2.85 -6.58 3.88
N LEU A 20 -3.10 -5.28 3.88
CA LEU A 20 -3.93 -4.61 2.89
C LEU A 20 -3.20 -4.34 1.57
N PHE A 21 -1.97 -3.83 1.64
CA PHE A 21 -1.24 -3.26 0.49
C PHE A 21 0.01 -4.04 0.08
N GLY A 22 0.49 -4.98 0.90
CA GLY A 22 1.51 -5.94 0.49
C GLY A 22 1.09 -6.72 -0.76
N ARG A 23 2.05 -7.13 -1.60
CA ARG A 23 1.75 -7.75 -2.90
C ARG A 23 0.92 -9.03 -2.77
N ASN A 24 -0.24 -9.07 -3.44
CA ASN A 24 -1.11 -10.25 -3.51
C ASN A 24 -0.75 -11.14 -4.72
N VAL A 25 0.41 -11.80 -4.69
CA VAL A 25 0.78 -12.78 -5.74
C VAL A 25 0.18 -14.16 -5.45
N ALA A 26 0.18 -14.54 -4.18
CA ALA A 26 -0.44 -15.72 -3.60
C ALA A 26 -0.99 -15.37 -2.20
N SER A 27 -1.84 -16.22 -1.63
CA SER A 27 -2.43 -16.01 -0.29
C SER A 27 -1.46 -16.20 0.87
N TYR A 28 -0.20 -16.56 0.60
CA TYR A 28 0.80 -16.95 1.59
C TYR A 28 1.04 -15.92 2.69
N LYS A 29 0.93 -14.61 2.41
CA LYS A 29 1.11 -13.60 3.46
C LYS A 29 0.00 -13.67 4.53
N PHE A 30 -1.23 -14.03 4.14
CA PHE A 30 -2.33 -14.18 5.09
C PHE A 30 -2.13 -15.43 5.94
N ALA A 31 -1.73 -16.55 5.31
CA ALA A 31 -1.35 -17.76 6.03
C ALA A 31 -0.20 -17.52 7.01
N LEU A 32 0.83 -16.77 6.61
CA LEU A 32 1.94 -16.40 7.49
C LEU A 32 1.48 -15.51 8.64
N ALA A 33 0.67 -14.49 8.37
CA ALA A 33 0.13 -13.60 9.40
C ALA A 33 -0.68 -14.37 10.46
N LYS A 34 -1.56 -15.29 10.04
CA LYS A 34 -2.31 -16.16 10.96
C LYS A 34 -1.40 -17.13 11.72
N SER A 35 -0.36 -17.67 11.06
CA SER A 35 0.62 -18.54 11.72
C SER A 35 1.40 -17.80 12.81
N LEU A 36 1.80 -16.55 12.56
CA LEU A 36 2.47 -15.71 13.55
C LEU A 36 1.55 -15.40 14.73
N TYR A 37 0.25 -15.20 14.46
CA TYR A 37 -0.75 -15.06 15.51
C TYR A 37 -0.81 -16.32 16.38
N GLU A 38 -0.96 -17.51 15.79
CA GLU A 38 -1.09 -18.76 16.54
C GLU A 38 0.19 -19.13 17.33
N LEU A 39 1.37 -18.84 16.76
CA LEU A 39 2.67 -19.19 17.35
C LEU A 39 3.23 -18.12 18.29
N ARG A 40 2.45 -17.08 18.63
CA ARG A 40 2.88 -16.04 19.57
C ARG A 40 2.98 -16.61 20.99
N ASP A 41 4.15 -17.13 21.33
CA ASP A 41 4.49 -17.57 22.66
C ASP A 41 5.61 -16.68 23.21
N PRO A 42 5.36 -15.87 24.27
CA PRO A 42 6.39 -15.05 24.89
C PRO A 42 7.60 -15.84 25.39
N ASP A 43 7.42 -17.12 25.73
CA ASP A 43 8.48 -18.00 26.21
C ASP A 43 9.27 -18.67 25.08
N ASN A 44 8.80 -18.57 23.83
CA ASN A 44 9.47 -19.13 22.66
C ASN A 44 9.51 -18.15 21.46
N THR A 45 10.58 -17.37 21.39
CA THR A 45 10.79 -16.43 20.29
C THR A 45 11.34 -17.08 19.02
N LEU A 46 11.97 -18.26 19.11
CA LEU A 46 12.53 -18.95 17.94
C LEU A 46 11.53 -19.98 17.40
N ILE A 47 11.02 -19.73 16.21
CA ILE A 47 10.11 -20.63 15.51
C ILE A 47 10.87 -21.30 14.37
N THR A 48 11.08 -22.62 14.45
CA THR A 48 11.70 -23.37 13.34
C THR A 48 10.78 -23.40 12.11
N LEU A 49 11.33 -23.65 10.93
CA LEU A 49 10.53 -23.74 9.72
C LEU A 49 9.50 -24.86 9.78
N ASP A 50 9.79 -25.98 10.45
CA ASP A 50 8.83 -27.07 10.64
C ASP A 50 7.68 -26.65 11.56
N GLN A 51 7.99 -25.93 12.65
CA GLN A 51 6.96 -25.37 13.55
C GLN A 51 6.08 -24.35 12.83
N LEU A 52 6.67 -23.52 11.97
CA LEU A 52 5.94 -22.55 11.16
C LEU A 52 5.10 -23.21 10.06
N ALA A 53 5.60 -24.33 9.49
CA ALA A 53 4.98 -25.02 8.38
C ALA A 53 3.61 -25.60 8.72
N GLU A 54 3.39 -26.08 9.94
CA GLU A 54 2.10 -26.65 10.35
C GLU A 54 0.97 -25.63 10.21
N PRO A 55 0.92 -24.52 10.98
CA PRO A 55 -0.21 -23.60 10.91
C PRO A 55 -0.32 -22.95 9.54
N PHE A 56 0.83 -22.67 8.89
CA PHE A 56 0.86 -22.07 7.57
C PHE A 56 0.19 -22.96 6.52
N SER A 57 0.58 -24.23 6.47
CA SER A 57 0.05 -25.19 5.50
C SER A 57 -1.41 -25.52 5.80
N ARG A 58 -1.78 -25.68 7.07
CA ARG A 58 -3.15 -25.92 7.51
C ARG A 58 -4.09 -24.83 7.03
N HIS A 59 -3.77 -23.56 7.25
CA HIS A 59 -4.59 -22.46 6.76
C HIS A 59 -4.71 -22.44 5.24
N VAL A 60 -3.61 -22.70 4.50
CA VAL A 60 -3.66 -22.75 3.03
C VAL A 60 -4.55 -23.90 2.55
N CYS A 61 -4.40 -25.09 3.12
CA CYS A 61 -5.22 -26.26 2.85
C CYS A 61 -6.70 -25.99 3.14
N GLU A 62 -7.03 -25.41 4.30
CA GLU A 62 -8.40 -25.04 4.67
C GLU A 62 -9.04 -24.10 3.64
N HIS A 63 -8.32 -23.07 3.19
CA HIS A 63 -8.83 -22.13 2.18
C HIS A 63 -8.96 -22.76 0.80
N LEU A 64 -8.05 -23.66 0.39
CA LEU A 64 -8.14 -24.39 -0.87
C LEU A 64 -9.42 -25.24 -0.96
N THR A 65 -9.95 -25.74 0.16
CA THR A 65 -11.23 -26.47 0.15
C THR A 65 -12.44 -25.58 -0.14
N LYS A 66 -12.32 -24.26 0.09
CA LYS A 66 -13.38 -23.27 -0.11
C LYS A 66 -13.27 -22.59 -1.48
N VAL A 67 -12.06 -22.13 -1.82
CA VAL A 67 -11.74 -21.45 -3.07
C VAL A 67 -10.39 -21.97 -3.58
N ASP A 68 -10.42 -22.73 -4.67
CA ASP A 68 -9.21 -23.37 -5.22
C ASP A 68 -8.15 -22.37 -5.70
N LYS A 69 -8.59 -21.19 -6.15
CA LYS A 69 -7.69 -20.17 -6.69
C LYS A 69 -7.07 -19.33 -5.57
N GLN A 70 -5.89 -19.76 -5.13
CA GLN A 70 -5.11 -19.13 -4.04
C GLN A 70 -3.91 -18.29 -4.52
N GLY A 71 -3.87 -17.94 -5.80
CA GLY A 71 -2.85 -17.06 -6.34
C GLY A 71 -3.11 -16.62 -7.77
N THR A 72 -2.19 -15.80 -8.27
CA THR A 72 -2.29 -15.21 -9.62
C THR A 72 -1.53 -16.01 -10.69
N SER A 73 -0.66 -16.93 -10.28
CA SER A 73 0.05 -17.83 -11.19
C SER A 73 -0.91 -18.91 -11.72
N ALA A 74 -0.71 -19.33 -12.97
CA ALA A 74 -1.47 -20.44 -13.56
C ALA A 74 -1.15 -21.80 -12.90
N SER A 75 0.02 -21.93 -12.27
CA SER A 75 0.41 -23.12 -11.53
C SER A 75 1.28 -22.77 -10.33
N SER A 76 1.24 -23.63 -9.30
CA SER A 76 2.06 -23.50 -8.10
C SER A 76 2.29 -24.87 -7.50
N LYS A 77 3.55 -25.33 -7.53
CA LYS A 77 3.95 -26.62 -6.95
C LYS A 77 3.54 -26.75 -5.48
N TYR A 78 3.59 -25.65 -4.73
CA TYR A 78 3.18 -25.67 -3.33
C TYR A 78 1.67 -25.86 -3.17
N LEU A 79 0.86 -25.14 -3.95
CA LEU A 79 -0.59 -25.31 -3.91
C LEU A 79 -0.98 -26.72 -4.38
N ASP A 80 -0.27 -27.29 -5.36
CA ASP A 80 -0.51 -28.67 -5.81
C ASP A 80 -0.26 -29.67 -4.67
N VAL A 81 0.80 -29.49 -3.87
CA VAL A 81 1.01 -30.33 -2.68
C VAL A 81 -0.12 -30.17 -1.65
N CYS A 82 -0.56 -28.95 -1.40
CA CYS A 82 -1.67 -28.69 -0.47
C CYS A 82 -2.98 -29.35 -0.94
N ARG A 83 -3.24 -29.35 -2.26
CA ARG A 83 -4.39 -30.06 -2.86
C ARG A 83 -4.27 -31.58 -2.68
N ASN A 84 -3.11 -32.14 -3.00
CA ASN A 84 -2.87 -33.58 -2.81
C ASN A 84 -3.06 -33.99 -1.36
N PHE A 85 -2.65 -33.16 -0.39
CA PHE A 85 -2.93 -33.41 1.03
C PHE A 85 -4.43 -33.40 1.32
N ASN A 86 -5.17 -32.41 0.83
CA ASN A 86 -6.64 -32.34 0.98
C ASN A 86 -7.35 -33.56 0.36
N ASP A 87 -6.83 -34.10 -0.74
CA ASP A 87 -7.35 -35.29 -1.42
C ASP A 87 -6.91 -36.61 -0.75
N GLY A 88 -6.08 -36.55 0.29
CA GLY A 88 -5.54 -37.73 1.00
C GLY A 88 -4.40 -38.43 0.26
N GLU A 89 -3.83 -37.81 -0.76
CA GLU A 89 -2.74 -38.32 -1.60
C GLU A 89 -1.34 -37.98 -1.07
N ALA A 90 -1.23 -37.04 -0.11
CA ALA A 90 0.01 -36.70 0.57
C ALA A 90 -0.15 -36.87 2.10
N SER A 91 0.92 -37.28 2.78
CA SER A 91 0.92 -37.38 4.24
C SER A 91 1.10 -36.00 4.89
N HIS A 92 0.80 -35.92 6.20
CA HIS A 92 1.07 -34.70 6.97
C HIS A 92 2.57 -34.35 6.96
N ASP A 93 3.45 -35.32 7.17
CA ASP A 93 4.90 -35.10 7.15
C ASP A 93 5.38 -34.61 5.77
N GLU A 94 4.81 -35.15 4.69
CA GLU A 94 5.09 -34.67 3.34
C GLU A 94 4.62 -33.22 3.14
N LEU A 95 3.44 -32.87 3.64
CA LEU A 95 2.93 -31.49 3.59
C LEU A 95 3.90 -30.53 4.29
N ILE A 96 4.36 -30.86 5.49
CA ILE A 96 5.32 -30.05 6.26
C ILE A 96 6.63 -29.87 5.48
N ASP A 97 7.25 -30.96 5.05
CA ASP A 97 8.53 -30.94 4.32
C ASP A 97 8.45 -30.07 3.04
N LYS A 98 7.35 -30.20 2.28
CA LYS A 98 7.14 -29.43 1.07
C LYS A 98 6.77 -27.98 1.35
N THR A 99 6.12 -27.69 2.46
CA THR A 99 5.85 -26.32 2.92
C THR A 99 7.14 -25.60 3.23
N VAL A 100 8.05 -26.25 3.96
CA VAL A 100 9.39 -25.70 4.22
C VAL A 100 10.15 -25.41 2.93
N TYR A 101 10.11 -26.35 1.98
CA TYR A 101 10.85 -26.24 0.72
C TYR A 101 10.27 -25.21 -0.27
N TYR A 102 8.94 -25.17 -0.44
CA TYR A 102 8.28 -24.33 -1.44
C TYR A 102 7.54 -23.12 -0.86
N GLY A 103 6.80 -23.28 0.24
CA GLY A 103 5.89 -22.28 0.79
C GLY A 103 6.63 -21.03 1.29
N PHE A 104 7.78 -21.21 1.95
CA PHE A 104 8.55 -20.12 2.54
C PHE A 104 9.56 -19.44 1.63
N LYS A 105 9.65 -19.87 0.37
CA LYS A 105 10.68 -19.38 -0.57
C LYS A 105 10.68 -17.84 -0.66
N ASP A 106 9.52 -17.25 -0.88
CA ASP A 106 9.37 -15.82 -1.13
C ASP A 106 8.70 -15.07 0.03
N VAL A 107 7.71 -15.67 0.70
CA VAL A 107 6.84 -14.94 1.65
C VAL A 107 7.58 -14.38 2.86
N ILE A 108 8.52 -15.12 3.45
CA ILE A 108 9.28 -14.67 4.63
C ILE A 108 10.11 -13.41 4.32
N GLY A 109 10.78 -13.38 3.17
CA GLY A 109 11.57 -12.23 2.74
C GLY A 109 10.72 -11.06 2.24
N ALA A 110 9.51 -11.33 1.74
CA ALA A 110 8.61 -10.33 1.19
C ALA A 110 7.60 -9.76 2.20
N PHE A 111 7.42 -10.38 3.38
CA PHE A 111 6.32 -10.06 4.30
C PHE A 111 6.30 -8.59 4.72
N HIS A 112 7.45 -8.05 5.11
CA HIS A 112 7.58 -6.66 5.56
C HIS A 112 7.69 -5.65 4.40
N ASN A 113 7.59 -6.09 3.14
CA ASN A 113 7.75 -5.22 1.97
C ASN A 113 6.39 -4.73 1.43
N VAL A 114 6.15 -3.42 1.51
CA VAL A 114 4.95 -2.74 1.03
C VAL A 114 5.37 -1.69 -0.01
N HIS A 115 4.75 -1.71 -1.19
CA HIS A 115 5.09 -0.82 -2.32
C HIS A 115 6.58 -0.75 -2.72
N GLY A 116 7.34 -1.83 -2.44
CA GLY A 116 8.76 -1.91 -2.80
C GLY A 116 9.72 -1.33 -1.75
N GLN A 117 9.21 -0.92 -0.59
CA GLN A 117 9.99 -0.56 0.58
C GLN A 117 9.65 -1.46 1.77
N GLU A 118 10.62 -1.65 2.65
CA GLU A 118 10.40 -2.37 3.88
C GLU A 118 9.76 -1.46 4.94
N VAL A 119 8.79 -1.98 5.70
CA VAL A 119 8.22 -1.25 6.83
C VAL A 119 9.27 -1.07 7.94
N PRO A 120 9.26 0.05 8.69
CA PRO A 120 10.28 0.33 9.72
C PRO A 120 10.30 -0.65 10.89
N LYS A 121 9.13 -1.22 11.22
CA LYS A 121 8.95 -2.13 12.35
C LYS A 121 8.76 -3.54 11.82
N ARG A 122 9.69 -4.44 12.20
CA ARG A 122 9.64 -5.86 11.84
C ARG A 122 8.99 -6.65 12.96
N PHE A 123 8.13 -7.59 12.60
CA PHE A 123 7.46 -8.49 13.54
C PHE A 123 8.23 -9.81 13.75
N PHE A 124 9.17 -10.11 12.85
CA PHE A 124 10.13 -11.20 13.00
C PHE A 124 11.41 -10.93 12.20
N GLU A 125 12.50 -11.62 12.56
CA GLU A 125 13.72 -11.71 11.77
C GLU A 125 13.76 -12.98 10.93
N ASP A 126 14.27 -12.85 9.69
CA ASP A 126 14.57 -14.00 8.84
C ASP A 126 15.85 -14.69 9.31
N ALA A 127 15.69 -15.74 10.11
CA ALA A 127 16.78 -16.56 10.65
C ALA A 127 16.95 -17.89 9.90
N ARG A 128 16.46 -18.01 8.65
CA ARG A 128 16.50 -19.27 7.89
C ARG A 128 17.91 -19.81 7.69
N LYS A 129 18.89 -18.91 7.53
CA LYS A 129 20.30 -19.27 7.32
C LYS A 129 21.05 -19.64 8.60
N THR A 130 20.61 -19.12 9.75
CA THR A 130 21.33 -19.24 11.03
C THR A 130 20.69 -20.27 11.95
N HIS A 131 19.35 -20.30 12.01
CA HIS A 131 18.58 -21.13 12.93
C HIS A 131 17.50 -21.97 12.24
N GLN A 132 17.46 -21.99 10.90
CA GLN A 132 16.44 -22.72 10.13
C GLN A 132 15.01 -22.35 10.57
N GLY A 133 14.77 -21.04 10.77
CA GLY A 133 13.52 -20.54 11.33
C GLY A 133 13.35 -19.03 11.20
N ILE A 134 12.45 -18.47 11.99
CA ILE A 134 12.28 -17.04 12.20
C ILE A 134 12.39 -16.73 13.70
N ILE A 135 12.85 -15.52 14.04
CA ILE A 135 12.91 -15.05 15.42
C ILE A 135 11.83 -13.97 15.58
N LEU A 136 10.82 -14.24 16.39
CA LEU A 136 9.76 -13.28 16.71
C LEU A 136 10.35 -12.09 17.48
N ARG A 137 9.76 -10.92 17.23
CA ARG A 137 10.20 -9.64 17.79
C ARG A 137 9.21 -9.14 18.84
N ASP A 138 9.71 -8.32 19.77
CA ASP A 138 8.89 -7.63 20.78
C ASP A 138 7.70 -6.90 20.13
N GLU A 139 7.90 -6.29 18.95
CA GLU A 139 6.85 -5.63 18.19
C GLU A 139 5.64 -6.53 17.84
N LEU A 140 5.84 -7.84 17.65
CA LEU A 140 4.72 -8.78 17.40
C LEU A 140 3.89 -8.99 18.67
N TYR A 141 4.57 -9.14 19.81
CA TYR A 141 3.91 -9.33 21.11
C TYR A 141 3.19 -8.05 21.52
N GLU A 142 3.85 -6.90 21.43
CA GLU A 142 3.24 -5.58 21.69
C GLU A 142 2.01 -5.33 20.81
N LEU A 143 2.06 -5.69 19.52
CA LEU A 143 0.92 -5.56 18.61
C LEU A 143 -0.30 -6.34 19.10
N PHE A 144 -0.12 -7.60 19.49
CA PHE A 144 -1.21 -8.46 19.91
C PHE A 144 -1.59 -8.28 21.39
N GLU A 145 -0.81 -7.57 22.20
CA GLU A 145 -1.22 -7.17 23.56
C GLU A 145 -2.01 -5.85 23.57
N ALA A 146 -1.63 -4.89 22.71
CA ALA A 146 -2.23 -3.55 22.68
C ALA A 146 -3.61 -3.49 22.00
N VAL A 147 -3.92 -4.47 21.16
CA VAL A 147 -5.15 -4.56 20.37
C VAL A 147 -5.95 -5.79 20.81
N ASN A 148 -7.27 -5.80 20.62
CA ASN A 148 -8.03 -7.05 20.72
C ASN A 148 -7.48 -8.01 19.63
N PRO A 149 -6.69 -9.03 20.00
CA PRO A 149 -5.90 -9.79 19.05
C PRO A 149 -6.76 -10.51 18.00
N ASP A 150 -7.96 -10.89 18.42
CA ASP A 150 -8.96 -11.54 17.58
C ASP A 150 -9.43 -10.62 16.45
N ASP A 151 -9.50 -9.31 16.66
CA ASP A 151 -9.92 -8.35 15.64
C ASP A 151 -8.92 -8.30 14.46
N LEU A 152 -7.60 -8.30 14.74
CA LEU A 152 -6.58 -8.29 13.67
C LEU A 152 -6.50 -9.62 12.91
N ASN A 153 -6.71 -10.73 13.62
CA ASN A 153 -6.77 -12.05 13.01
C ASN A 153 -8.03 -12.21 12.13
N ASP A 154 -9.16 -11.69 12.58
CA ASP A 154 -10.42 -11.66 11.84
C ASP A 154 -10.35 -10.71 10.63
N GLU A 155 -9.73 -9.54 10.78
CA GLU A 155 -9.43 -8.63 9.66
C GLU A 155 -8.56 -9.33 8.59
N THR A 156 -7.57 -10.12 9.02
CA THR A 156 -6.69 -10.89 8.13
C THR A 156 -7.49 -11.97 7.37
N GLU A 157 -8.36 -12.71 8.07
CA GLU A 157 -9.26 -13.71 7.49
C GLU A 157 -10.21 -13.08 6.45
N ALA A 158 -10.87 -12.00 6.84
CA ALA A 158 -11.73 -11.21 5.99
C ALA A 158 -11.02 -10.77 4.70
N ARG A 159 -9.81 -10.21 4.86
CA ARG A 159 -8.99 -9.76 3.73
C ARG A 159 -8.59 -10.92 2.82
N TRP A 160 -8.23 -12.07 3.37
CA TRP A 160 -7.94 -13.27 2.59
C TRP A 160 -9.15 -13.67 1.75
N ARG A 161 -10.33 -13.84 2.37
CA ARG A 161 -11.57 -14.21 1.68
C ARG A 161 -11.93 -13.27 0.55
N LEU A 162 -11.73 -11.97 0.75
CA LEU A 162 -11.95 -10.98 -0.29
C LEU A 162 -11.00 -11.20 -1.49
N VAL A 163 -9.71 -11.42 -1.22
CA VAL A 163 -8.70 -11.60 -2.24
C VAL A 163 -8.92 -12.86 -3.06
N GLU A 164 -9.21 -13.99 -2.41
CA GLU A 164 -9.50 -15.25 -3.10
C GLU A 164 -10.81 -15.19 -3.91
N THR A 165 -11.87 -14.59 -3.35
CA THR A 165 -13.16 -14.40 -4.07
C THR A 165 -12.94 -13.60 -5.35
N ALA A 166 -12.14 -12.54 -5.27
CA ALA A 166 -11.88 -11.72 -6.44
C ALA A 166 -11.01 -12.43 -7.49
N TRP A 167 -10.07 -13.28 -7.07
CA TRP A 167 -9.34 -14.13 -8.01
C TRP A 167 -10.27 -15.13 -8.69
N ASP A 168 -11.13 -15.80 -7.94
CA ASP A 168 -12.10 -16.79 -8.44
C ASP A 168 -13.05 -16.17 -9.47
N MET A 169 -13.60 -15.00 -9.15
CA MET A 169 -14.46 -14.21 -10.04
C MET A 169 -13.72 -13.55 -11.22
N ASN A 170 -12.40 -13.76 -11.36
CA ASN A 170 -11.53 -13.11 -12.35
C ASN A 170 -11.71 -11.58 -12.39
N LEU A 171 -11.95 -10.96 -11.22
CA LEU A 171 -12.08 -9.52 -11.13
C LEU A 171 -10.73 -8.86 -11.42
N PRO A 172 -10.71 -7.70 -12.11
CA PRO A 172 -9.53 -6.88 -12.22
C PRO A 172 -8.88 -6.66 -10.84
N LYS A 173 -7.56 -6.77 -10.77
CA LYS A 173 -6.79 -6.61 -9.51
C LYS A 173 -7.12 -5.32 -8.75
N GLN A 174 -7.54 -4.28 -9.48
CA GLN A 174 -7.93 -2.97 -8.94
C GLN A 174 -9.27 -2.99 -8.19
N LEU A 175 -10.12 -3.99 -8.41
CA LEU A 175 -11.40 -4.16 -7.70
C LEU A 175 -11.26 -4.97 -6.40
N VAL A 176 -10.08 -5.52 -6.13
CA VAL A 176 -9.78 -6.32 -4.91
C VAL A 176 -9.21 -5.44 -3.80
N GLN A 177 -9.05 -4.14 -4.07
CA GLN A 177 -8.72 -3.13 -3.08
C GLN A 177 -10.06 -2.52 -2.65
N ILE A 178 -10.70 -3.06 -1.60
CA ILE A 178 -12.01 -2.60 -1.11
C ILE A 178 -11.90 -2.29 0.38
N GLU A 179 -12.63 -1.25 0.78
CA GLU A 179 -12.73 -0.70 2.13
C GLU A 179 -13.33 -1.68 3.15
N HIS A 180 -12.91 -1.52 4.41
CA HIS A 180 -13.59 -2.05 5.57
C HIS A 180 -14.62 -0.99 6.00
N ASP A 181 -15.91 -1.23 5.80
CA ASP A 181 -16.89 -0.45 6.54
C ASP A 181 -16.83 -0.91 8.00
N GLY A 182 -16.91 0.01 8.96
CA GLY A 182 -16.74 -0.31 10.38
C GLY A 182 -17.82 -1.24 10.98
N GLU A 183 -18.64 -1.90 10.17
CA GLU A 183 -19.73 -2.79 10.60
C GLU A 183 -19.65 -4.23 10.02
N GLY A 184 -18.48 -4.64 9.51
CA GLY A 184 -18.24 -6.04 9.12
C GLY A 184 -18.89 -6.44 7.79
N GLY A 185 -19.25 -5.47 6.95
CA GLY A 185 -19.71 -5.69 5.58
C GLY A 185 -18.61 -5.41 4.54
N PHE A 186 -18.47 -6.28 3.54
CA PHE A 186 -17.63 -6.01 2.37
C PHE A 186 -18.50 -5.55 1.20
N VAL A 187 -18.51 -4.26 0.91
CA VAL A 187 -19.20 -3.69 -0.26
C VAL A 187 -18.21 -3.51 -1.40
N ALA A 188 -18.41 -4.20 -2.52
CA ALA A 188 -17.65 -3.93 -3.75
C ALA A 188 -18.01 -2.55 -4.31
N ASP A 189 -17.30 -1.50 -3.86
CA ASP A 189 -17.53 -0.16 -4.35
C ASP A 189 -16.82 0.07 -5.69
N ASN A 190 -17.63 0.31 -6.73
CA ASN A 190 -17.19 0.60 -8.09
C ASN A 190 -16.57 2.01 -8.22
N ARG A 191 -16.44 2.76 -7.11
CA ARG A 191 -15.82 4.09 -7.04
C ARG A 191 -14.29 4.12 -7.23
N ILE A 192 -13.64 2.98 -7.44
CA ILE A 192 -12.16 2.88 -7.55
C ILE A 192 -11.68 2.90 -9.02
N ARG A 193 -12.58 3.10 -9.99
CA ARG A 193 -12.17 3.18 -11.41
C ARG A 193 -11.32 4.43 -11.66
N ARG A 194 -10.07 4.22 -12.11
CA ARG A 194 -9.19 5.32 -12.55
C ARG A 194 -9.84 6.07 -13.71
N VAL A 195 -9.88 7.39 -13.59
CA VAL A 195 -10.34 8.30 -14.65
C VAL A 195 -9.11 8.84 -15.38
N ASN A 196 -9.20 8.98 -16.71
CA ASN A 196 -8.12 9.60 -17.47
C ASN A 196 -8.02 11.09 -17.13
N VAL A 197 -7.00 11.47 -16.38
CA VAL A 197 -6.71 12.86 -15.99
C VAL A 197 -5.77 13.58 -16.95
N THR A 198 -5.22 12.88 -17.95
CA THR A 198 -4.32 13.47 -18.98
C THR A 198 -4.85 14.75 -19.63
N PRO A 199 -6.16 14.90 -19.90
CA PRO A 199 -6.69 16.13 -20.50
C PRO A 199 -6.46 17.41 -19.66
N VAL A 200 -6.11 17.30 -18.38
CA VAL A 200 -5.83 18.45 -17.51
C VAL A 200 -4.45 19.09 -17.75
N LYS A 201 -3.57 18.45 -18.56
CA LYS A 201 -2.19 18.93 -18.80
C LYS A 201 -2.09 20.41 -19.20
N PRO A 202 -2.87 20.91 -20.19
CA PRO A 202 -2.76 22.31 -20.60
C PRO A 202 -3.14 23.28 -19.48
N ALA A 203 -4.16 22.93 -18.68
CA ALA A 203 -4.56 23.73 -17.54
C ALA A 203 -3.43 23.80 -16.51
N LEU A 204 -2.87 22.66 -16.07
CA LEU A 204 -1.79 22.67 -15.07
C LEU A 204 -0.49 23.34 -15.57
N ASN A 205 -0.18 23.23 -16.87
CA ASN A 205 1.07 23.74 -17.42
C ASN A 205 1.17 25.27 -17.40
N GLY A 206 0.05 25.97 -17.61
CA GLY A 206 0.00 27.42 -17.50
C GLY A 206 0.46 27.93 -16.13
N TYR A 207 0.37 27.08 -15.10
CA TYR A 207 0.66 27.45 -13.72
C TYR A 207 2.02 26.94 -13.27
N GLN A 208 2.41 25.75 -13.73
CA GLN A 208 3.74 25.19 -13.47
C GLN A 208 4.85 25.75 -14.37
N LYS A 209 4.54 26.69 -15.27
CA LYS A 209 5.50 27.42 -16.11
C LYS A 209 6.42 26.48 -16.90
N SER A 210 5.86 25.38 -17.44
CA SER A 210 6.63 24.36 -18.17
C SER A 210 7.77 23.75 -17.34
N ARG A 211 7.58 23.60 -16.03
CA ARG A 211 8.52 22.97 -15.10
C ARG A 211 7.86 21.82 -14.33
N CYS A 212 8.62 20.75 -14.12
CA CYS A 212 8.24 19.64 -13.26
C CYS A 212 7.96 20.17 -11.85
N PHE A 213 6.83 19.77 -11.25
CA PHE A 213 6.44 20.17 -9.91
C PHE A 213 7.48 19.75 -8.85
N TYR A 214 8.05 18.56 -9.02
CA TYR A 214 8.94 17.95 -8.02
C TYR A 214 10.38 18.43 -8.13
N CYS A 215 11.01 18.29 -9.31
CA CYS A 215 12.43 18.59 -9.49
C CYS A 215 12.73 19.89 -10.26
N TYR A 216 11.72 20.64 -10.72
CA TYR A 216 11.90 21.85 -11.52
C TYR A 216 12.60 21.67 -12.89
N ALA A 217 12.82 20.43 -13.34
CA ALA A 217 13.28 20.15 -14.70
C ALA A 217 12.28 20.73 -15.72
N PRO A 218 12.76 21.24 -16.87
CA PRO A 218 11.87 21.69 -17.94
C PRO A 218 11.01 20.52 -18.46
N ILE A 219 9.74 20.79 -18.74
CA ILE A 219 8.77 19.82 -19.29
C ILE A 219 8.02 20.42 -20.48
N THR A 220 7.45 19.58 -21.32
CA THR A 220 6.52 19.96 -22.39
C THR A 220 5.18 19.26 -22.23
N ILE A 221 4.09 19.87 -22.68
CA ILE A 221 2.77 19.21 -22.76
C ILE A 221 2.55 18.48 -24.09
N GLU A 222 3.46 18.66 -25.05
CA GLU A 222 3.43 17.96 -26.32
C GLU A 222 3.68 16.48 -26.10
N GLN A 223 2.79 15.66 -26.64
CA GLN A 223 2.89 14.21 -26.52
C GLN A 223 4.06 13.68 -27.35
N LEU A 224 4.57 12.50 -26.97
CA LEU A 224 5.63 11.76 -27.68
C LEU A 224 7.00 12.46 -27.71
N GLN A 225 7.19 13.52 -26.90
CA GLN A 225 8.49 14.14 -26.65
C GLN A 225 9.19 13.50 -25.45
N GLU A 226 10.51 13.52 -25.43
CA GLU A 226 11.33 12.95 -24.34
C GLU A 226 10.97 13.56 -22.97
N ASN A 227 10.74 14.88 -22.93
CA ASN A 227 10.35 15.62 -21.72
C ASN A 227 8.82 15.86 -21.63
N SER A 228 8.02 15.03 -22.29
CA SER A 228 6.56 15.10 -22.17
C SER A 228 6.15 14.88 -20.72
N ALA A 229 5.53 15.90 -20.13
CA ALA A 229 5.04 15.86 -18.76
C ALA A 229 3.99 14.76 -18.59
N ASP A 230 3.98 14.13 -17.42
CA ASP A 230 2.87 13.31 -16.95
C ASP A 230 2.00 14.09 -15.98
N VAL A 231 0.71 13.72 -15.91
CA VAL A 231 -0.14 14.14 -14.80
C VAL A 231 0.03 13.12 -13.71
N ASP A 232 0.54 13.56 -12.57
CA ASP A 232 0.68 12.74 -11.38
C ASP A 232 -0.31 13.19 -10.29
N HIS A 233 -0.70 12.24 -9.46
CA HIS A 233 -1.47 12.48 -8.25
C HIS A 233 -0.50 12.62 -7.08
N PHE A 234 -0.41 13.80 -6.48
CA PHE A 234 0.49 14.03 -5.33
C PHE A 234 0.23 12.99 -4.22
N PHE A 235 -1.02 12.89 -3.77
CA PHE A 235 -1.54 11.77 -3.00
C PHE A 235 -1.94 10.65 -3.96
N PRO A 236 -1.27 9.47 -3.94
CA PRO A 236 -1.55 8.38 -4.86
C PRO A 236 -3.02 7.96 -4.86
N HIS A 237 -3.55 7.56 -6.02
CA HIS A 237 -4.97 7.19 -6.17
C HIS A 237 -5.42 6.06 -5.21
N LEU A 238 -4.50 5.21 -4.75
CA LEU A 238 -4.81 4.18 -3.74
C LEU A 238 -5.31 4.79 -2.42
N LEU A 239 -5.00 6.06 -2.13
CA LEU A 239 -5.47 6.76 -0.94
C LEU A 239 -6.94 7.18 -1.01
N ARG A 240 -7.71 6.79 -2.04
CA ARG A 240 -9.18 6.93 -2.00
C ARG A 240 -9.78 6.24 -0.76
N HIS A 241 -9.17 5.16 -0.28
CA HIS A 241 -9.60 4.44 0.93
C HIS A 241 -9.61 5.31 2.19
N CYS A 242 -8.82 6.39 2.22
CA CYS A 242 -8.82 7.33 3.34
C CYS A 242 -10.13 8.11 3.47
N ASP A 243 -10.71 8.47 2.32
CA ASP A 243 -11.92 9.27 2.24
C ASP A 243 -12.40 9.27 0.78
N GLY A 244 -13.39 8.43 0.47
CA GLY A 244 -14.00 8.36 -0.85
C GLY A 244 -14.67 9.67 -1.31
N GLN A 245 -14.87 10.64 -0.41
CA GLN A 245 -15.41 11.96 -0.72
C GLN A 245 -14.32 12.98 -1.04
N LYS A 246 -13.06 12.75 -0.63
CA LYS A 246 -11.97 13.67 -1.00
C LYS A 246 -11.74 13.63 -2.52
N PRO A 247 -11.59 14.80 -3.17
CA PRO A 247 -11.41 14.88 -4.61
C PRO A 247 -9.99 14.46 -4.99
N ILE A 248 -9.68 13.16 -4.94
CA ILE A 248 -8.34 12.66 -5.26
C ILE A 248 -7.93 12.98 -6.71
N ASN A 249 -8.90 12.98 -7.62
CA ASN A 249 -8.74 13.39 -9.02
C ASN A 249 -8.91 14.91 -9.20
N GLY A 250 -9.01 15.65 -8.10
CA GLY A 250 -9.17 17.10 -8.09
C GLY A 250 -7.87 17.81 -8.41
N VAL A 251 -7.97 18.95 -9.07
CA VAL A 251 -6.84 19.81 -9.43
C VAL A 251 -5.98 20.21 -8.22
N ALA A 252 -6.58 20.23 -7.02
CA ALA A 252 -5.88 20.41 -5.76
C ALA A 252 -4.76 19.38 -5.52
N ASN A 253 -4.92 18.15 -6.02
CA ASN A 253 -4.01 17.01 -5.86
C ASN A 253 -3.19 16.69 -7.12
N LEU A 254 -3.58 17.17 -8.30
CA LEU A 254 -2.91 16.85 -9.56
C LEU A 254 -1.74 17.80 -9.84
N VAL A 255 -0.61 17.26 -10.30
CA VAL A 255 0.61 18.01 -10.66
C VAL A 255 1.17 17.54 -12.00
N LEU A 256 1.96 18.37 -12.68
CA LEU A 256 2.78 17.94 -13.80
C LEU A 256 4.16 17.50 -13.34
N ALA A 257 4.57 16.29 -13.71
CA ALA A 257 5.86 15.71 -13.38
C ALA A 257 6.63 15.33 -14.64
N CYS A 258 7.95 15.44 -14.62
CA CYS A 258 8.78 14.90 -15.70
C CYS A 258 8.78 13.35 -15.64
N PRO A 259 9.12 12.67 -16.75
CA PRO A 259 9.16 11.21 -16.77
C PRO A 259 10.08 10.59 -15.71
N SER A 260 11.21 11.20 -15.40
CA SER A 260 12.14 10.67 -14.37
C SER A 260 11.62 10.80 -12.94
N CYS A 261 10.77 11.79 -12.66
CA CYS A 261 10.11 11.92 -11.36
C CYS A 261 8.87 11.02 -11.23
N ASN A 262 8.16 10.76 -12.34
CA ASN A 262 6.92 10.01 -12.30
C ASN A 262 7.08 8.51 -12.61
N ARG A 263 8.17 8.12 -13.28
CA ARG A 263 8.43 6.76 -13.78
C ARG A 263 9.87 6.34 -13.44
N GLY A 264 10.17 5.06 -13.70
CA GLY A 264 11.53 4.49 -13.56
C GLY A 264 11.92 4.23 -12.10
N GLY A 265 13.03 3.50 -11.87
CA GLY A 265 13.39 2.96 -10.55
C GLY A 265 13.56 3.95 -9.39
N GLY A 266 13.62 5.26 -9.64
CA GLY A 266 13.64 6.33 -8.62
C GLY A 266 12.46 7.30 -8.69
N GLY A 267 11.44 6.99 -9.51
CA GLY A 267 10.23 7.80 -9.63
C GLY A 267 9.30 7.62 -8.43
N LYS A 268 8.37 8.55 -8.26
CA LYS A 268 7.44 8.61 -7.14
C LYS A 268 6.48 7.42 -7.06
N PHE A 269 5.87 7.02 -8.17
CA PHE A 269 4.82 5.99 -8.21
C PHE A 269 3.78 6.13 -7.06
N GLU A 270 3.79 5.17 -6.13
CA GLU A 270 2.91 5.06 -4.96
C GLU A 270 3.56 5.57 -3.68
N HIS A 271 4.82 6.04 -3.74
CA HIS A 271 5.49 6.64 -2.59
C HIS A 271 4.85 7.99 -2.22
N LEU A 272 4.76 8.24 -0.91
CA LEU A 272 4.28 9.49 -0.36
C LEU A 272 5.38 10.56 -0.43
N PRO A 273 5.14 11.75 -1.03
CA PRO A 273 6.13 12.82 -1.05
C PRO A 273 6.44 13.40 0.34
N THR A 274 7.58 14.04 0.49
CA THR A 274 7.97 14.75 1.74
C THR A 274 7.03 15.91 2.10
N VAL A 275 7.01 16.30 3.38
CA VAL A 275 6.24 17.46 3.86
C VAL A 275 6.65 18.77 3.18
N GLU A 276 7.89 18.92 2.74
CA GLU A 276 8.34 20.08 1.95
C GLU A 276 7.65 20.14 0.58
N LEU A 277 7.43 18.98 -0.05
CA LEU A 277 6.69 18.89 -1.30
C LEU A 277 5.18 19.11 -1.08
N LEU A 278 4.63 18.70 0.07
CA LEU A 278 3.26 19.04 0.47
C LEU A 278 3.10 20.55 0.70
N GLU A 279 4.06 21.18 1.39
CA GLU A 279 4.06 22.63 1.59
C GLU A 279 4.12 23.35 0.24
N ARG A 280 4.89 22.85 -0.72
CA ARG A 280 4.90 23.36 -2.09
C ARG A 280 3.54 23.20 -2.79
N LEU A 281 2.88 22.05 -2.63
CA LEU A 281 1.54 21.81 -3.20
C LEU A 281 0.54 22.82 -2.63
N HIS A 282 0.57 23.01 -1.32
CA HIS A 282 -0.25 23.97 -0.61
C HIS A 282 0.03 25.40 -1.09
N LYS A 283 1.30 25.84 -1.11
CA LYS A 283 1.70 27.17 -1.62
C LYS A 283 1.21 27.43 -3.04
N ARG A 284 1.36 26.44 -3.93
CA ARG A 284 0.83 26.51 -5.30
C ARG A 284 -0.69 26.72 -5.28
N ASN A 285 -1.41 25.93 -4.49
CA ASN A 285 -2.87 26.04 -4.41
C ASN A 285 -3.33 27.39 -3.86
N GLU A 286 -2.68 27.88 -2.80
CA GLU A 286 -2.96 29.21 -2.24
C GLU A 286 -2.65 30.33 -3.25
N TYR A 287 -1.55 30.22 -3.99
CA TYR A 287 -1.23 31.17 -5.07
C TYR A 287 -2.33 31.20 -6.15
N LEU A 288 -2.87 30.04 -6.54
CA LEU A 288 -3.95 29.94 -7.51
C LEU A 288 -5.29 30.46 -6.96
N ILE A 289 -5.57 30.27 -5.66
CA ILE A 289 -6.79 30.79 -5.03
C ILE A 289 -6.75 32.31 -4.87
N ASN A 290 -5.59 32.86 -4.52
CA ASN A 290 -5.40 34.28 -4.30
C ASN A 290 -5.16 35.09 -5.59
N SER A 291 -5.00 34.41 -6.73
CA SER A 291 -4.99 35.03 -8.05
C SER A 291 -6.39 35.02 -8.69
N ALA A 292 -6.61 35.85 -9.72
CA ALA A 292 -7.86 35.94 -10.48
C ALA A 292 -8.07 34.72 -11.41
N HIS A 293 -7.89 33.54 -10.85
CA HIS A 293 -7.61 32.31 -11.56
C HIS A 293 -8.87 31.50 -11.86
N PRO A 294 -9.02 30.86 -13.04
CA PRO A 294 -10.21 30.06 -13.36
C PRO A 294 -10.43 28.86 -12.42
N LEU A 295 -9.36 28.27 -11.88
CA LEU A 295 -9.44 27.15 -10.92
C LEU A 295 -9.71 27.59 -9.47
N ARG A 296 -9.79 28.90 -9.17
CA ARG A 296 -9.96 29.41 -7.81
C ARG A 296 -11.17 28.79 -7.11
N GLU A 297 -12.35 28.91 -7.71
CA GLU A 297 -13.60 28.40 -7.13
C GLU A 297 -13.57 26.88 -6.99
N THR A 298 -12.97 26.17 -7.96
CA THR A 298 -12.77 24.71 -7.89
C THR A 298 -11.87 24.32 -6.73
N LEU A 299 -10.74 25.00 -6.53
CA LEU A 299 -9.83 24.72 -5.42
C LEU A 299 -10.48 24.99 -4.07
N ILE A 300 -11.20 26.11 -3.94
CA ILE A 300 -11.98 26.44 -2.74
C ILE A 300 -13.04 25.36 -2.46
N MET A 301 -13.79 24.93 -3.48
CA MET A 301 -14.79 23.87 -3.33
C MET A 301 -14.15 22.54 -2.92
N GLN A 302 -12.97 22.21 -3.46
CA GLN A 302 -12.28 20.95 -3.18
C GLN A 302 -11.63 20.88 -1.81
N THR A 303 -11.15 22.03 -1.28
CA THR A 303 -10.25 22.03 -0.11
C THR A 303 -10.76 22.88 1.05
N GLY A 304 -11.68 23.81 0.83
CA GLY A 304 -12.31 24.63 1.87
C GLY A 304 -12.24 26.15 1.64
N LEU A 305 -13.17 26.86 2.30
CA LEU A 305 -13.34 28.31 2.19
C LEU A 305 -12.18 29.13 2.77
N THR A 306 -11.60 28.70 3.89
CA THR A 306 -10.50 29.40 4.58
C THR A 306 -9.19 28.66 4.37
N GLU A 307 -8.06 29.39 4.37
CA GLU A 307 -6.72 28.80 4.25
C GLU A 307 -6.49 27.73 5.33
N GLU A 308 -6.96 27.99 6.56
CA GLU A 308 -6.90 27.02 7.65
C GLU A 308 -7.62 25.70 7.32
N LYS A 309 -8.84 25.77 6.75
CA LYS A 309 -9.57 24.56 6.32
C LYS A 309 -8.85 23.83 5.19
N ARG A 310 -8.24 24.57 4.24
CA ARG A 310 -7.46 23.99 3.14
C ARG A 310 -6.19 23.32 3.62
N ARG A 311 -5.51 23.93 4.59
CA ARG A 311 -4.36 23.31 5.26
C ARG A 311 -4.79 22.05 6.00
N SER A 312 -5.85 22.10 6.79
CA SER A 312 -6.39 20.92 7.49
C SER A 312 -6.70 19.81 6.49
N PHE A 313 -7.39 20.12 5.38
CA PHE A 313 -7.71 19.16 4.33
C PHE A 313 -6.47 18.37 3.86
N PHE A 314 -5.35 19.07 3.61
CA PHE A 314 -4.10 18.47 3.19
C PHE A 314 -3.38 17.73 4.33
N GLN A 315 -3.40 18.27 5.55
CA GLN A 315 -2.82 17.60 6.72
C GLN A 315 -3.56 16.29 7.01
N ASP A 316 -4.89 16.30 6.98
CA ASP A 316 -5.73 15.12 7.22
C ASP A 316 -5.50 14.07 6.13
N ALA A 317 -5.32 14.49 4.87
CA ALA A 317 -4.97 13.59 3.78
C ALA A 317 -3.56 13.00 3.96
N TYR A 318 -2.60 13.80 4.44
CA TYR A 318 -1.23 13.37 4.68
C TYR A 318 -1.12 12.39 5.85
N ASN A 319 -1.73 12.72 6.98
CA ASN A 319 -1.82 11.85 8.16
C ASN A 319 -2.43 10.49 7.78
N CYS A 320 -3.53 10.51 7.03
CA CYS A 320 -4.16 9.27 6.58
C CYS A 320 -3.25 8.46 5.66
N ALA A 321 -2.57 9.12 4.72
CA ALA A 321 -1.61 8.46 3.84
C ALA A 321 -0.47 7.79 4.62
N GLU A 322 0.07 8.50 5.60
CA GLU A 322 1.14 8.03 6.47
C GLU A 322 0.72 6.80 7.28
N LEU A 323 -0.48 6.82 7.88
CA LEU A 323 -1.02 5.72 8.66
C LEU A 323 -1.35 4.48 7.81
N HIS A 324 -1.92 4.64 6.62
CA HIS A 324 -2.31 3.48 5.81
C HIS A 324 -1.19 2.87 5.00
N LEU A 325 -0.28 3.70 4.48
CA LEU A 325 0.84 3.19 3.69
C LEU A 325 1.94 2.63 4.60
N GLY A 326 2.03 3.07 5.86
CA GLY A 326 3.11 2.68 6.77
C GLY A 326 4.49 3.06 6.22
N MET A 327 4.57 4.08 5.38
CA MET A 327 5.78 4.50 4.69
C MET A 327 6.51 5.57 5.48
N PHE A 328 7.68 5.19 6.00
CA PHE A 328 8.59 6.10 6.70
C PHE A 328 9.52 6.84 5.74
N GLU A 329 10.06 6.15 4.73
CA GLU A 329 10.84 6.83 3.70
C GLU A 329 9.91 7.61 2.76
N LYS A 330 9.89 8.93 2.96
CA LYS A 330 9.20 9.86 2.06
C LYS A 330 10.01 10.05 0.78
N TRP A 331 9.31 10.21 -0.32
CA TRP A 331 9.94 10.40 -1.62
C TRP A 331 10.20 11.88 -1.91
N GLN A 332 11.41 12.19 -2.36
CA GLN A 332 11.78 13.51 -2.89
C GLN A 332 12.89 13.36 -3.94
N PRO A 333 12.78 14.02 -5.10
CA PRO A 333 13.83 14.01 -6.09
C PRO A 333 14.84 15.14 -5.87
N GLU A 334 16.03 14.97 -6.42
CA GLU A 334 17.01 16.04 -6.51
C GLU A 334 16.51 17.22 -7.37
N PRO A 335 16.57 18.47 -6.87
CA PRO A 335 16.24 19.65 -7.66
C PRO A 335 17.17 19.83 -8.87
N GLN A 336 16.59 20.12 -10.02
CA GLN A 336 17.27 20.37 -11.31
C GLN A 336 17.06 21.80 -11.83
N GLY A 337 16.51 22.69 -11.00
CA GLY A 337 16.21 24.06 -11.37
C GLY A 337 15.74 24.90 -10.18
N SER A 338 15.46 26.18 -10.45
CA SER A 338 15.00 27.12 -9.43
C SER A 338 13.53 26.91 -9.08
N ALA A 339 13.18 27.24 -7.83
CA ALA A 339 11.80 27.23 -7.35
C ALA A 339 10.90 28.14 -8.20
N VAL A 340 9.69 27.63 -8.50
CA VAL A 340 8.75 28.25 -9.44
C VAL A 340 7.63 29.03 -8.72
N PHE A 341 7.47 28.80 -7.42
CA PHE A 341 6.44 29.33 -6.53
C PHE A 341 7.01 29.65 -5.15
#